data_AF-A0A9X4C6K8-F1
#
_entry.id   AF-A0A9X4C6K8-F1
#
_cell.length_a   1.000
_cell.length_b   1.000
_cell.length_c   1.000
_cell.angle_alpha   90.00
_cell.angle_beta   90.00
_cell.angle_gamma   90.00
#
_symmetry.space_group_name_H-M   'P 1'
#
loop_
_entity.id
_entity.type
_entity.pdbx_description
1 polymer ?
#
loop_
_entity_poly.entity_id
_entity_poly.type
_entity_poly.pdbx_seq_one_letter_code
_entity_poly.pdbx_strand_id
1 'polypeptide(L)' 'MPQCPKEKEKALGHARGISEQVTALEHDLEADPTCVAVLQQLAAVRGAINGL' A
#
# COMPACT_ATOMS: atom_id res chain seq x y z
N MET A 1 9.29 -14.62 10.35
CA MET A 1 7.99 -15.32 10.14
C MET A 1 7.15 -15.11 11.38
N PRO A 2 5.88 -14.66 11.31
CA PRO A 2 5.10 -14.32 12.49
C PRO A 2 4.82 -15.60 13.31
N GLN A 3 5.25 -15.61 14.58
CA GLN A 3 5.22 -16.80 15.45
C GLN A 3 3.99 -16.86 16.35
N CYS A 4 3.10 -15.85 16.30
CA CYS A 4 1.86 -15.80 17.06
C CYS A 4 0.67 -15.30 16.21
N PRO A 5 -0.58 -15.75 16.50
CA PRO A 5 -1.78 -15.37 15.75
C PRO A 5 -2.00 -13.85 15.64
N LYS A 6 -1.63 -13.09 16.68
CA LYS A 6 -1.75 -11.63 16.73
C LYS A 6 -0.82 -10.92 15.74
N GLU A 7 0.39 -11.43 15.55
CA GLU A 7 1.33 -10.89 14.55
C GLU A 7 0.88 -11.22 13.13
N LYS A 8 0.29 -12.40 12.92
CA LYS A 8 -0.30 -12.77 11.64
C LYS A 8 -1.44 -11.83 11.26
N GLU A 9 -2.32 -11.50 12.20
CA GLU A 9 -3.43 -10.56 11.94
C GLU A 9 -2.92 -9.16 11.61
N LYS A 10 -1.92 -8.66 12.35
CA LYS A 10 -1.28 -7.37 12.05
C LYS A 10 -0.63 -7.36 10.67
N ALA A 11 0.14 -8.40 10.32
CA ALA A 11 0.77 -8.54 9.02
C ALA A 11 -0.27 -8.63 7.87
N LEU A 12 -1.38 -9.34 8.10
CA LEU A 12 -2.48 -9.43 7.13
C LEU A 12 -3.20 -8.09 6.94
N GLY A 13 -3.46 -7.35 8.02
CA GLY A 13 -4.03 -6.01 7.93
C GLY A 13 -3.13 -5.06 7.15
N HIS A 14 -1.83 -5.13 7.40
CA HIS A 14 -0.83 -4.36 6.67
C HIS A 14 -0.78 -4.71 5.18
N ALA A 15 -0.74 -5.99 4.85
CA ALA A 15 -0.76 -6.46 3.47
C ALA A 15 -2.03 -6.01 2.72
N ARG A 16 -3.20 -6.07 3.37
CA ARG A 16 -4.46 -5.57 2.81
C ARG A 16 -4.43 -4.08 2.54
N GLY A 17 -3.93 -3.28 3.49
CA GLY A 17 -3.80 -1.84 3.30
C GLY A 17 -2.84 -1.45 2.16
N ILE A 18 -1.79 -2.25 1.92
CA ILE A 18 -0.91 -2.07 0.75
C ILE A 18 -1.68 -2.39 -0.54
N SER A 19 -2.43 -3.50 -0.57
CA SER A 19 -3.25 -3.86 -1.74
C SER A 19 -4.27 -2.78 -2.10
N GLU A 20 -4.95 -2.21 -1.09
CA GLU A 20 -5.90 -1.11 -1.29
C GLU A 20 -5.23 0.13 -1.90
N GLN A 21 -4.03 0.49 -1.45
CA GLN A 21 -3.28 1.61 -2.02
C GLN A 21 -2.87 1.36 -3.48
N VAL A 22 -2.52 0.12 -3.83
CA VAL A 22 -2.18 -0.25 -5.22
C VAL A 22 -3.41 -0.16 -6.11
N THR A 23 -4.57 -0.66 -5.67
CA THR A 23 -5.82 -0.53 -6.42
C THR A 23 -6.24 0.92 -6.62
N ALA A 24 -6.04 1.78 -5.61
CA ALA A 24 -6.28 3.21 -5.76
C ALA A 24 -5.33 3.87 -6.78
N LEU A 25 -4.06 3.46 -6.80
CA LEU A 25 -3.09 3.94 -7.79
C LEU A 25 -3.48 3.53 -9.23
N GLU A 26 -3.96 2.30 -9.42
CA GLU A 26 -4.45 1.83 -10.72
C GLU A 26 -5.63 2.67 -11.20
N HIS A 27 -6.63 2.88 -10.34
CA HIS A 27 -7.78 3.73 -10.65
C HIS A 27 -7.38 5.17 -10.96
N ASP A 28 -6.46 5.76 -10.18
CA ASP A 28 -6.02 7.13 -10.41
C ASP A 28 -5.24 7.26 -11.71
N LEU A 29 -4.46 6.25 -12.11
CA LEU A 29 -3.78 6.21 -13.41
C LEU A 29 -4.75 6.20 -14.60
N GLU A 30 -5.93 5.59 -14.45
CA GLU A 30 -6.99 5.64 -15.48
C GLU A 30 -7.63 7.05 -15.60
N ALA A 31 -7.52 7.88 -14.56
CA ALA A 31 -8.09 9.22 -14.50
C ALA A 31 -7.17 10.34 -15.02
N ASP A 32 -6.08 10.00 -15.70
CA ASP A 32 -5.03 10.93 -16.19
C ASP A 32 -4.49 11.86 -15.08
N PRO A 33 -3.83 11.28 -14.05
CA PRO A 33 -3.40 12.01 -12.89
C PRO A 33 -2.11 12.79 -13.20
N THR A 34 -1.86 13.85 -12.43
CA THR A 34 -0.57 14.55 -12.54
C THR A 34 0.59 13.62 -12.13
N CYS A 35 1.75 13.75 -12.78
CA CYS A 35 2.95 12.98 -12.44
C CYS A 35 3.33 13.10 -10.95
N VAL A 36 3.11 14.27 -10.34
CA VAL A 36 3.37 14.50 -8.91
C VAL A 36 2.46 13.64 -8.04
N ALA A 37 1.16 13.53 -8.38
CA ALA A 37 0.21 12.71 -7.62
C ALA A 37 0.62 11.22 -7.65
N VAL A 38 0.98 10.71 -8.83
CA VAL A 38 1.46 9.33 -9.01
C VAL A 38 2.72 9.08 -8.18
N LEU A 39 3.69 9.99 -8.22
CA LEU A 39 4.94 9.86 -7.44
C LEU A 39 4.68 9.88 -5.92
N GLN A 40 3.72 10.68 -5.45
CA GLN A 40 3.31 10.72 -4.05
C GLN A 40 2.65 9.41 -3.61
N GLN A 41 1.77 8.85 -4.43
CA GLN A 41 1.14 7.56 -4.17
C GLN A 41 2.16 6.42 -4.13
N LEU A 42 3.10 6.38 -5.10
CA LEU A 42 4.20 5.41 -5.10
C LEU A 42 5.10 5.53 -3.87
N ALA A 43 5.39 6.76 -3.42
CA ALA A 43 6.15 7.00 -2.21
C ALA A 43 5.40 6.49 -0.95
N ALA A 44 4.07 6.68 -0.89
CA ALA A 44 3.23 6.18 0.18
C ALA A 44 3.22 4.64 0.22
N VAL A 45 3.03 3.98 -0.93
CA VAL A 45 3.08 2.51 -1.05
C VAL A 45 4.43 1.97 -0.59
N ARG A 46 5.53 2.58 -1.03
CA ARG A 46 6.88 2.19 -0.60
C ARG A 46 7.08 2.39 0.91
N GLY A 47 6.55 3.46 1.46
CA GLY A 47 6.55 3.74 2.90
C GLY A 47 5.75 2.68 3.68
N ALA A 48 4.58 2.30 3.17
CA ALA A 48 3.77 1.23 3.76
C ALA A 48 4.55 -0.10 3.75
N ILE A 49 5.12 -0.51 2.61
CA ILE A 49 5.89 -1.77 2.51
C ILE A 49 7.05 -1.81 3.52
N ASN A 50 7.79 -0.71 3.67
CA ASN A 50 8.96 -0.64 4.56
C ASN A 50 8.62 -0.33 6.03
N GLY A 51 7.37 -0.01 6.35
CA GLY A 51 6.93 0.44 7.67
C GLY A 51 6.55 -0.66 8.66
N LEU A 52 6.65 -1.93 8.27
CA LEU A 52 6.41 -3.10 9.14
C LEU A 52 7.69 -3.53 9.86
#